data_AF-A0A931SJ41-F1
#
_entry.id   AF-A0A931SJ41-F1
#
_cell.length_a   1.000
_cell.length_b   1.000
_cell.length_c   1.000
_cell.angle_alpha   90.00
_cell.angle_beta   90.00
_cell.angle_gamma   90.00
#
_symmetry.space_group_name_H-M   'P 1'
#
loop_
_entity.id
_entity.type
_entity.pdbx_description
1 polymer ?
#
loop_
_entity_poly.entity_id
_entity_poly.type
_entity_poly.pdbx_seq_one_letter_code
_entity_poly.pdbx_strand_id
1 'polypeptide(L)'
;MKVSYKWLKEFADIPESPRQLGARLTAVGLAVDALEPSGDDAVFELDIATNRPDCLSHVGVAREAAAIYGIEPRKPQFDLREAETHAAAVFSISISDPDLCPRYCGRYIEGVKIGPSPEWLKARLELLGVRSINNVADATNYVMIELGQPLHAFDAGTLGGRQIIVRRAGLDEKMTTLDGVERQLNPSMLVIADANCAVAVAGIMGGAETEISPATKNVLLESANFNALSIRKTSRALGLTSEASYRFERGADVEMARFACDRAAAMIRDLAGGTIYRGVIDVYPGKAGPPAVRLRR
;
A
#
# COMPACT_ATOMS: atom_id res chain seq x y z
N MET A 1 2.49 3.52 -15.41
CA MET A 1 2.47 2.35 -14.48
C MET A 1 2.68 1.08 -15.28
N LYS A 2 3.55 0.17 -14.82
CA LYS A 2 3.74 -1.15 -15.44
C LYS A 2 2.73 -2.17 -14.94
N VAL A 3 2.16 -2.97 -15.84
CA VAL A 3 1.16 -4.01 -15.53
C VAL A 3 1.43 -5.29 -16.30
N SER A 4 1.53 -6.42 -15.60
CA SER A 4 1.73 -7.75 -16.19
C SER A 4 0.42 -8.31 -16.73
N TYR A 5 0.39 -8.68 -18.01
CA TYR A 5 -0.76 -9.32 -18.65
C TYR A 5 -1.10 -10.66 -18.00
N LYS A 6 -0.11 -11.51 -17.69
CA LYS A 6 -0.35 -12.76 -16.97
C LYS A 6 -0.98 -12.53 -15.61
N TRP A 7 -0.50 -11.54 -14.86
CA TRP A 7 -1.05 -11.26 -13.54
C TRP A 7 -2.49 -10.74 -13.63
N LEU A 8 -2.85 -9.96 -14.66
CA LEU A 8 -4.24 -9.58 -14.90
C LEU A 8 -5.17 -10.80 -15.05
N LYS A 9 -4.68 -11.88 -15.67
CA LYS A 9 -5.47 -13.12 -15.87
C LYS A 9 -5.80 -13.86 -14.57
N GLU A 10 -5.05 -13.62 -13.49
CA GLU A 10 -5.40 -14.13 -12.16
C GLU A 10 -6.73 -13.50 -11.67
N PHE A 11 -7.02 -12.28 -12.11
CA PHE A 11 -8.19 -11.50 -11.66
C PHE A 11 -9.33 -11.44 -12.67
N ALA A 12 -9.13 -11.82 -13.94
CA ALA A 12 -10.20 -11.87 -14.94
C ALA A 12 -9.88 -12.87 -16.06
N ASP A 13 -10.88 -13.58 -16.59
CA ASP A 13 -10.72 -14.50 -17.72
C ASP A 13 -10.63 -13.76 -19.06
N ILE A 14 -9.55 -13.01 -19.25
CA ILE A 14 -9.34 -12.17 -20.44
C ILE A 14 -9.20 -13.06 -21.69
N PRO A 15 -10.12 -12.97 -22.68
CA PRO A 15 -10.20 -13.89 -23.81
C PRO A 15 -9.30 -13.52 -24.99
N GLU A 16 -8.65 -12.35 -24.94
CA GLU A 16 -7.90 -11.77 -26.07
C GLU A 16 -6.41 -11.68 -25.77
N SER A 17 -5.60 -11.59 -26.84
CA SER A 17 -4.14 -11.39 -26.74
C SER A 17 -3.77 -10.05 -26.08
N PRO A 18 -2.54 -9.89 -25.55
CA PRO A 18 -2.10 -8.64 -24.94
C PRO A 18 -2.27 -7.42 -25.86
N ARG A 19 -1.97 -7.56 -27.17
CA ARG A 19 -2.12 -6.46 -28.14
C ARG A 19 -3.57 -6.02 -28.29
N GLN A 20 -4.50 -6.97 -28.34
CA GLN A 20 -5.93 -6.68 -28.48
C GLN A 20 -6.49 -6.05 -27.19
N LEU A 21 -6.13 -6.59 -26.02
CA LEU A 21 -6.47 -5.97 -24.74
C LEU A 21 -5.95 -4.53 -24.67
N GLY A 22 -4.68 -4.31 -25.03
CA GLY A 22 -4.08 -2.97 -24.99
C GLY A 22 -4.83 -1.97 -25.86
N ALA A 23 -5.22 -2.36 -27.08
CA ALA A 23 -6.03 -1.51 -27.95
C ALA A 23 -7.39 -1.16 -27.34
N ARG A 24 -8.05 -2.11 -26.66
CA ARG A 24 -9.35 -1.86 -26.00
C ARG A 24 -9.23 -1.00 -24.76
N LEU A 25 -8.20 -1.20 -23.94
CA LEU A 25 -7.90 -0.34 -22.79
C LEU A 25 -7.75 1.11 -23.25
N THR A 26 -6.94 1.36 -24.28
CA THR A 26 -6.78 2.70 -24.85
C THR A 26 -8.10 3.27 -25.38
N ALA A 27 -8.93 2.45 -26.05
CA ALA A 27 -10.22 2.89 -26.58
C ALA A 27 -11.23 3.32 -25.51
N VAL A 28 -11.12 2.81 -24.28
CA VAL A 28 -11.97 3.21 -23.14
C VAL A 28 -11.34 4.30 -22.26
N GLY A 29 -10.19 4.86 -22.67
CA GLY A 29 -9.53 5.96 -21.99
C GLY A 29 -8.46 5.55 -20.97
N LEU A 30 -8.05 4.28 -20.95
CA LEU A 30 -6.88 3.81 -20.22
C LEU A 30 -5.70 3.67 -21.19
N ALA A 31 -4.96 4.76 -21.40
CA ALA A 31 -3.93 4.84 -22.42
C ALA A 31 -2.79 3.83 -22.16
N VAL A 32 -2.52 2.99 -23.16
CA VAL A 32 -1.37 2.09 -23.22
C VAL A 32 -0.30 2.74 -24.09
N ASP A 33 0.76 3.24 -23.47
CA ASP A 33 1.86 3.90 -24.16
C ASP A 33 2.83 2.89 -24.79
N ALA A 34 3.06 1.77 -24.11
CA ALA A 34 3.92 0.70 -24.59
C ALA A 34 3.41 -0.69 -24.18
N LEU A 35 3.82 -1.68 -24.97
CA LEU A 35 3.61 -3.11 -24.70
C LEU A 35 4.93 -3.84 -24.93
N GLU A 36 5.58 -4.25 -23.85
CA GLU A 36 6.88 -4.91 -23.87
C GLU A 36 6.72 -6.42 -23.68
N PRO A 37 7.19 -7.26 -24.61
CA PRO A 37 7.23 -8.70 -24.38
C PRO A 37 8.30 -9.04 -23.32
N SER A 38 7.98 -9.95 -22.40
CA SER A 38 8.91 -10.39 -21.34
C SER A 38 8.76 -11.88 -21.10
N GLY A 39 9.64 -12.69 -21.69
CA GLY A 39 9.54 -14.15 -21.66
C GLY A 39 8.22 -14.63 -22.28
N ASP A 40 7.40 -15.29 -21.48
CA ASP A 40 6.04 -15.72 -21.84
C ASP A 40 4.93 -14.81 -21.28
N ASP A 41 5.31 -13.64 -20.78
CA ASP A 41 4.43 -12.56 -20.35
C ASP A 41 4.52 -11.33 -21.29
N ALA A 42 3.63 -10.37 -21.09
CA ALA A 42 3.68 -9.06 -21.72
C ALA A 42 3.38 -7.98 -20.68
N VAL A 43 4.16 -6.91 -20.67
CA VAL A 43 4.03 -5.80 -19.72
C VAL A 43 3.47 -4.58 -20.45
N PHE A 44 2.32 -4.10 -19.98
CA PHE A 44 1.77 -2.82 -20.40
C PHE A 44 2.45 -1.69 -19.64
N GLU A 45 2.80 -0.62 -20.35
CA GLU A 45 3.06 0.67 -19.74
C GLU A 45 1.83 1.56 -19.95
N LEU A 46 1.13 1.84 -18.85
CA LEU A 46 -0.11 2.61 -18.85
C LEU A 46 0.14 4.05 -18.39
N ASP A 47 -0.39 5.02 -19.12
CA ASP A 47 -0.55 6.39 -18.63
C ASP A 47 -1.90 6.51 -17.91
N ILE A 48 -1.84 6.65 -16.58
CA ILE A 48 -3.01 6.64 -15.73
C ILE A 48 -3.41 8.07 -15.42
N ALA A 49 -4.55 8.49 -15.99
CA ALA A 49 -5.14 9.79 -15.73
C ALA A 49 -5.45 9.98 -14.23
N THR A 50 -5.38 11.23 -13.75
CA THR A 50 -5.53 11.56 -12.31
C THR A 50 -6.91 11.22 -11.74
N ASN A 51 -7.93 11.07 -12.58
CA ASN A 51 -9.28 10.67 -12.20
C ASN A 51 -9.48 9.14 -12.18
N ARG A 52 -8.44 8.34 -12.47
CA ARG A 52 -8.47 6.87 -12.47
C ARG A 52 -7.51 6.24 -11.45
N PRO A 53 -7.51 6.66 -10.17
CA PRO A 53 -6.65 6.05 -9.15
C PRO A 53 -6.97 4.55 -8.94
N ASP A 54 -8.18 4.12 -9.29
CA ASP A 54 -8.59 2.72 -9.28
C ASP A 54 -7.67 1.85 -10.17
N CYS A 55 -7.20 2.39 -11.30
CA CYS A 55 -6.30 1.68 -12.22
C CYS A 55 -4.82 1.71 -11.80
N LEU A 56 -4.47 2.24 -10.63
CA LEU A 56 -3.11 2.19 -10.08
C LEU A 56 -2.75 0.84 -9.44
N SER A 57 -3.37 -0.23 -9.94
CA SER A 57 -3.27 -1.59 -9.42
C SER A 57 -3.59 -2.65 -10.49
N HIS A 58 -3.07 -3.87 -10.32
CA HIS A 58 -3.42 -4.99 -11.19
C HIS A 58 -4.91 -5.34 -11.06
N VAL A 59 -5.47 -5.34 -9.85
CA VAL A 59 -6.89 -5.60 -9.63
C VAL A 59 -7.78 -4.55 -10.29
N GLY A 60 -7.37 -3.28 -10.28
CA GLY A 60 -8.10 -2.20 -10.92
C GLY A 60 -8.11 -2.30 -12.44
N VAL A 61 -6.95 -2.56 -13.04
CA VAL A 61 -6.85 -2.76 -14.50
C VAL A 61 -7.57 -4.04 -14.93
N ALA A 62 -7.52 -5.10 -14.13
CA ALA A 62 -8.27 -6.32 -14.41
C ALA A 62 -9.79 -6.09 -14.31
N ARG A 63 -10.24 -5.23 -13.39
CA ARG A 63 -11.65 -4.82 -13.29
C ARG A 63 -12.09 -4.03 -14.52
N GLU A 64 -11.25 -3.15 -15.05
CA GLU A 64 -11.52 -2.45 -16.31
C GLU A 64 -11.62 -3.44 -17.47
N ALA A 65 -10.67 -4.37 -17.58
CA ALA A 65 -10.72 -5.43 -18.57
C ALA A 65 -12.00 -6.27 -18.43
N ALA A 66 -12.39 -6.61 -17.20
CA ALA A 66 -13.60 -7.38 -16.93
C ALA A 66 -14.87 -6.64 -17.42
N ALA A 67 -14.95 -5.33 -17.20
CA ALA A 67 -16.04 -4.49 -17.71
C ALA A 67 -16.08 -4.44 -19.24
N ILE A 68 -14.92 -4.35 -19.92
CA ILE A 68 -14.82 -4.35 -21.38
C ILE A 68 -15.40 -5.62 -21.99
N TYR A 69 -15.15 -6.78 -21.38
CA TYR A 69 -15.60 -8.08 -21.91
C TYR A 69 -16.92 -8.58 -21.30
N GLY A 70 -17.50 -7.87 -20.33
CA GLY A 70 -18.69 -8.32 -19.62
C GLY A 70 -18.46 -9.62 -18.84
N ILE A 71 -17.27 -9.80 -18.27
CA ILE A 71 -16.88 -10.98 -17.47
C ILE A 71 -16.80 -10.60 -15.98
N GLU A 72 -16.90 -11.60 -15.11
CA GLU A 72 -16.83 -11.38 -13.66
C GLU A 72 -15.37 -11.21 -13.19
N PRO A 73 -15.03 -10.11 -12.49
CA PRO A 73 -13.70 -9.96 -11.90
C PRO A 73 -13.56 -10.82 -10.63
N ARG A 74 -12.34 -11.26 -10.36
CA ARG A 74 -11.96 -11.98 -9.13
C ARG A 74 -11.19 -11.06 -8.19
N LYS A 75 -11.42 -11.25 -6.89
CA LYS A 75 -10.59 -10.64 -5.84
C LYS A 75 -9.44 -11.57 -5.47
N PRO A 76 -8.29 -11.04 -5.00
CA PRO A 76 -7.25 -11.88 -4.43
C PRO A 76 -7.82 -12.72 -3.28
N GLN A 77 -7.54 -14.01 -3.32
CA GLN A 77 -7.87 -14.92 -2.23
C GLN A 77 -6.65 -15.11 -1.35
N PHE A 78 -6.85 -15.14 -0.04
CA PHE A 78 -5.80 -15.39 0.94
C PHE A 78 -6.41 -16.00 2.20
N ASP A 79 -5.59 -16.77 2.90
CA ASP A 79 -5.97 -17.39 4.18
C ASP A 79 -5.38 -16.58 5.33
N LEU A 80 -6.22 -15.81 6.02
CA LEU A 80 -5.82 -15.06 7.20
C LEU A 80 -6.04 -15.91 8.45
N ARG A 81 -4.93 -16.35 9.05
CA ARG A 81 -4.90 -17.13 10.29
C ARG A 81 -4.36 -16.25 11.40
N GLU A 82 -5.18 -16.06 12.41
CA GLU A 82 -4.87 -15.26 13.59
C GLU A 82 -4.64 -16.17 14.80
N ALA A 83 -3.80 -15.71 15.73
CA ALA A 83 -3.68 -16.31 17.06
C ALA A 83 -4.88 -15.92 17.94
N GLU A 84 -4.89 -16.40 19.19
CA GLU A 84 -5.88 -16.00 20.19
C GLU A 84 -5.60 -14.62 20.79
N THR A 85 -4.32 -14.27 20.94
CA THR A 85 -3.89 -13.00 21.55
C THR A 85 -4.30 -11.81 20.69
N HIS A 86 -5.02 -10.85 21.27
CA HIS A 86 -5.48 -9.65 20.55
C HIS A 86 -4.36 -8.63 20.33
N ALA A 87 -4.29 -8.07 19.12
CA ALA A 87 -3.31 -7.04 18.78
C ALA A 87 -3.48 -5.77 19.64
N ALA A 88 -4.72 -5.39 19.93
CA ALA A 88 -5.04 -4.24 20.79
C ALA A 88 -4.58 -4.41 22.26
N ALA A 89 -4.23 -5.62 22.69
CA ALA A 89 -3.68 -5.87 24.01
C ALA A 89 -2.16 -5.58 24.10
N VAL A 90 -1.47 -5.51 22.96
CA VAL A 90 -0.01 -5.33 22.91
C VAL A 90 0.44 -4.05 22.21
N PHE A 91 -0.44 -3.46 21.40
CA PHE A 91 -0.13 -2.26 20.62
C PHE A 91 -1.38 -1.37 20.51
N SER A 92 -1.21 -0.05 20.50
CA SER A 92 -2.30 0.90 20.32
C SER A 92 -2.09 1.83 19.12
N ILE A 93 -3.18 2.22 18.46
CA ILE A 93 -3.15 3.19 17.36
C ILE A 93 -4.21 4.25 17.64
N SER A 94 -3.84 5.50 17.43
CA SER A 94 -4.73 6.65 17.57
C SER A 94 -4.54 7.65 16.43
N ILE A 95 -5.61 8.37 16.10
CA ILE A 95 -5.60 9.43 15.09
C ILE A 95 -6.00 10.73 15.79
N SER A 96 -5.07 11.68 15.87
CA SER A 96 -5.30 13.01 16.45
C SER A 96 -5.84 14.01 15.42
N ASP A 97 -5.47 13.83 14.14
CA ASP A 97 -5.85 14.72 13.02
C ASP A 97 -6.68 13.95 11.96
N PRO A 98 -7.95 13.63 12.24
CA PRO A 98 -8.80 12.81 11.37
C PRO A 98 -9.16 13.48 10.04
N ASP A 99 -9.02 14.80 9.92
CA ASP A 99 -9.17 15.54 8.66
C ASP A 99 -8.07 15.18 7.64
N LEU A 100 -6.88 14.78 8.13
CA LEU A 100 -5.77 14.36 7.30
C LEU A 100 -5.62 12.85 7.20
N CYS A 101 -6.12 12.09 8.17
CA CYS A 101 -6.11 10.63 8.15
C CYS A 101 -7.51 10.08 8.42
N PRO A 102 -8.31 9.85 7.37
CA PRO A 102 -9.65 9.29 7.55
C PRO A 102 -9.64 7.86 8.10
N ARG A 103 -8.60 7.07 7.85
CA ARG A 103 -8.51 5.68 8.34
C ARG A 103 -7.07 5.24 8.51
N TYR A 104 -6.80 4.51 9.59
CA TYR A 104 -5.51 3.87 9.83
C TYR A 104 -5.72 2.46 10.37
N CYS A 105 -5.24 1.46 9.62
CA CYS A 105 -5.27 0.05 10.01
C CYS A 105 -3.86 -0.40 10.41
N GLY A 106 -3.78 -1.18 11.49
CA GLY A 106 -2.56 -1.83 11.94
C GLY A 106 -2.74 -3.32 12.20
N ARG A 107 -1.80 -4.14 11.72
CA ARG A 107 -1.68 -5.55 12.14
C ARG A 107 -0.34 -5.82 12.78
N TYR A 108 -0.37 -6.52 13.91
CA TYR A 108 0.82 -6.93 14.63
C TYR A 108 1.18 -8.39 14.29
N ILE A 109 2.44 -8.62 13.92
CA ILE A 109 2.97 -9.93 13.55
C ILE A 109 4.23 -10.18 14.38
N GLU A 110 4.16 -11.16 15.27
CA GLU A 110 5.27 -11.52 16.17
C GLU A 110 6.13 -12.64 15.59
N GLY A 111 7.44 -12.56 15.81
CA GLY A 111 8.37 -13.65 15.51
C GLY A 111 8.62 -13.87 14.01
N VAL A 112 8.59 -12.82 13.20
CA VAL A 112 8.99 -12.89 11.78
C VAL A 112 10.49 -13.16 11.65
N LYS A 113 10.87 -13.82 10.54
CA LYS A 113 12.25 -14.01 10.13
C LYS A 113 12.53 -13.23 8.85
N ILE A 114 13.26 -12.13 8.99
CA ILE A 114 13.67 -11.32 7.83
C ILE A 114 14.71 -12.07 7.01
N GLY A 115 14.52 -12.05 5.69
CA GLY A 115 15.39 -12.71 4.74
C GLY A 115 15.07 -12.31 3.30
N PRO A 116 15.79 -12.86 2.32
CA PRO A 116 15.48 -12.62 0.91
C PRO A 116 14.10 -13.19 0.56
N SER A 117 13.39 -12.48 -0.32
CA SER A 117 12.15 -12.99 -0.91
C SER A 117 12.38 -14.24 -1.78
N PRO A 118 11.36 -15.11 -1.92
CA PRO A 118 11.41 -16.21 -2.87
C PRO A 118 11.49 -15.69 -4.31
N GLU A 119 12.06 -16.50 -5.20
CA GLU A 119 12.39 -16.08 -6.57
C GLU A 119 11.18 -15.56 -7.36
N TRP A 120 10.02 -16.21 -7.22
CA TRP A 120 8.81 -15.78 -7.91
C TRP A 120 8.38 -14.36 -7.54
N LEU A 121 8.59 -13.95 -6.29
CA LEU A 121 8.21 -12.63 -5.79
C LEU A 121 9.18 -11.57 -6.31
N LYS A 122 10.49 -11.88 -6.26
CA LYS A 122 11.54 -11.03 -6.82
C LYS A 122 11.31 -10.78 -8.31
N ALA A 123 11.17 -11.85 -9.08
CA ALA A 123 10.96 -11.78 -10.52
C ALA A 123 9.72 -10.95 -10.89
N ARG A 124 8.62 -11.09 -10.13
CA ARG A 124 7.39 -10.34 -10.38
C ARG A 124 7.51 -8.85 -10.03
N LEU A 125 8.22 -8.49 -8.95
CA LEU A 125 8.48 -7.09 -8.62
C LEU A 125 9.43 -6.43 -9.63
N GLU A 126 10.52 -7.12 -9.97
CA GLU A 126 11.54 -6.63 -10.90
C GLU A 126 10.99 -6.46 -12.31
N LEU A 127 10.10 -7.35 -12.76
CA LEU A 127 9.35 -7.22 -14.02
C LEU A 127 8.62 -5.87 -14.13
N LEU A 128 8.19 -5.32 -12.99
CA LEU A 128 7.44 -4.08 -12.90
C LEU A 128 8.33 -2.88 -12.48
N GLY A 129 9.65 -3.07 -12.49
CA GLY A 129 10.63 -2.03 -12.16
C GLY A 129 10.84 -1.80 -10.67
N VAL A 130 10.35 -2.71 -9.81
CA VAL A 130 10.50 -2.61 -8.35
C VAL A 130 11.61 -3.55 -7.88
N ARG A 131 12.65 -2.97 -7.26
CA ARG A 131 13.78 -3.72 -6.72
C ARG A 131 13.34 -4.50 -5.48
N SER A 132 13.68 -5.79 -5.41
CA SER A 132 13.51 -6.58 -4.18
C SER A 132 14.45 -6.08 -3.07
N ILE A 133 13.95 -6.10 -1.83
CA ILE A 133 14.67 -5.68 -0.63
C ILE A 133 14.74 -6.86 0.36
N ASN A 134 13.61 -7.27 0.90
CA ASN A 134 13.47 -8.40 1.83
C ASN A 134 12.02 -8.90 1.80
N ASN A 135 11.78 -10.09 2.34
CA ASN A 135 10.48 -10.76 2.33
C ASN A 135 9.31 -9.95 2.94
N VAL A 136 9.56 -9.03 3.88
CA VAL A 136 8.52 -8.16 4.47
C VAL A 136 8.27 -6.92 3.61
N ALA A 137 9.32 -6.19 3.24
CA ALA A 137 9.20 -5.00 2.39
C ALA A 137 8.70 -5.34 0.98
N ASP A 138 9.03 -6.51 0.47
CA ASP A 138 8.56 -6.97 -0.83
C ASP A 138 7.09 -7.38 -0.77
N ALA A 139 6.60 -7.87 0.37
CA ALA A 139 5.18 -8.15 0.56
C ALA A 139 4.35 -6.87 0.54
N THR A 140 4.81 -5.78 1.17
CA THR A 140 4.10 -4.49 1.13
C THR A 140 4.12 -3.88 -0.28
N ASN A 141 5.26 -3.94 -0.98
CA ASN A 141 5.37 -3.48 -2.38
C ASN A 141 4.48 -4.31 -3.31
N TYR A 142 4.48 -5.64 -3.16
CA TYR A 142 3.65 -6.52 -3.96
C TYR A 142 2.17 -6.19 -3.78
N VAL A 143 1.69 -6.08 -2.54
CA VAL A 143 0.28 -5.81 -2.27
C VAL A 143 -0.11 -4.39 -2.71
N MET A 144 0.79 -3.41 -2.62
CA MET A 144 0.58 -2.09 -3.20
C MET A 144 0.36 -2.15 -4.72
N ILE A 145 1.12 -2.97 -5.43
CA ILE A 145 0.99 -3.13 -6.89
C ILE A 145 -0.22 -3.99 -7.27
N GLU A 146 -0.56 -4.98 -6.44
CA GLU A 146 -1.73 -5.85 -6.59
C GLU A 146 -3.03 -5.05 -6.43
N LEU A 147 -3.12 -4.25 -5.36
CA LEU A 147 -4.36 -3.61 -4.88
C LEU A 147 -4.41 -2.09 -5.00
N GLY A 148 -3.29 -1.43 -5.28
CA GLY A 148 -3.21 0.03 -5.39
C GLY A 148 -3.18 0.76 -4.04
N GLN A 149 -3.08 0.01 -2.94
CA GLN A 149 -3.06 0.54 -1.59
C GLN A 149 -1.63 0.53 -1.06
N PRO A 150 -0.98 1.68 -0.84
CA PRO A 150 0.32 1.71 -0.20
C PRO A 150 0.25 1.16 1.23
N LEU A 151 1.29 0.44 1.62
CA LEU A 151 1.48 -0.12 2.96
C LEU A 151 2.88 0.19 3.45
N HIS A 152 3.06 0.19 4.76
CA HIS A 152 4.36 0.30 5.40
C HIS A 152 4.51 -0.77 6.48
N ALA A 153 5.74 -1.21 6.73
CA ALA A 153 6.04 -2.17 7.77
C ALA A 153 7.09 -1.55 8.70
N PHE A 154 6.73 -1.38 9.96
CA PHE A 154 7.63 -0.89 10.99
C PHE A 154 8.23 -2.06 11.77
N ASP A 155 9.48 -1.93 12.21
CA ASP A 155 10.01 -2.76 13.29
C ASP A 155 9.29 -2.38 14.59
N ALA A 156 8.36 -3.24 15.03
CA ALA A 156 7.57 -2.94 16.22
C ALA A 156 8.39 -2.96 17.51
N GLY A 157 9.61 -3.52 17.49
CA GLY A 157 10.55 -3.47 18.60
C GLY A 157 11.19 -2.11 18.82
N THR A 158 11.23 -1.25 17.78
CA THR A 158 11.81 0.10 17.87
C THR A 158 10.77 1.18 18.12
N LEU A 159 9.47 0.87 18.00
CA LEU A 159 8.37 1.80 18.28
C LEU A 159 8.21 2.06 19.79
N GLY A 160 8.53 3.28 20.21
CA GLY A 160 8.43 3.76 21.58
C GLY A 160 7.00 3.69 22.13
N GLY A 161 6.87 3.13 23.34
CA GLY A 161 5.58 3.01 24.02
C GLY A 161 4.59 2.04 23.37
N ARG A 162 5.00 1.27 22.35
CA ARG A 162 4.15 0.33 21.61
C ARG A 162 2.86 0.98 21.11
N GLN A 163 2.99 2.19 20.58
CA GLN A 163 1.87 2.94 20.05
C GLN A 163 2.21 3.65 18.74
N ILE A 164 1.17 3.90 17.95
CA ILE A 164 1.18 4.86 16.85
C ILE A 164 0.20 5.98 17.17
N ILE A 165 0.65 7.22 16.92
CA ILE A 165 -0.12 8.45 17.00
C ILE A 165 -0.02 9.13 15.64
N VAL A 166 -1.11 9.14 14.89
CA VAL A 166 -1.19 9.87 13.62
C VAL A 166 -1.55 11.32 13.92
N ARG A 167 -0.60 12.23 13.70
CA ARG A 167 -0.75 13.64 14.05
C ARG A 167 -0.03 14.56 13.07
N ARG A 168 -0.32 15.86 13.14
CA ARG A 168 0.52 16.88 12.51
C ARG A 168 1.91 16.92 13.15
N ALA A 169 2.90 17.30 12.35
CA ALA A 169 4.24 17.52 12.85
C ALA A 169 4.28 18.69 13.83
N GLY A 170 5.19 18.62 14.81
CA GLY A 170 5.53 19.74 15.67
C GLY A 170 6.22 20.86 14.90
N LEU A 171 6.30 22.03 15.52
CA LEU A 171 7.11 23.13 15.01
C LEU A 171 8.59 22.71 15.04
N ASP A 172 9.29 22.84 13.92
CA ASP A 172 10.70 22.48 13.76
C ASP A 172 11.04 21.02 14.11
N GLU A 173 10.03 20.13 14.08
CA GLU A 173 10.25 18.69 14.24
C GLU A 173 11.14 18.17 13.12
N LYS A 174 12.06 17.26 13.45
CA LYS A 174 13.01 16.68 12.51
C LYS A 174 12.89 15.16 12.53
N MET A 175 13.15 14.55 11.38
CA MET A 175 13.30 13.11 11.28
C MET A 175 14.26 12.74 10.14
N THR A 176 14.94 11.60 10.27
CA THR A 176 15.74 11.02 9.19
C THR A 176 14.89 10.01 8.43
N THR A 177 14.70 10.24 7.14
CA THR A 177 13.96 9.32 6.26
C THR A 177 14.82 8.14 5.80
N LEU A 178 14.20 7.09 5.24
CA LEU A 178 14.87 5.87 4.76
C LEU A 178 16.00 6.10 3.74
N ASP A 179 16.01 7.25 3.07
CA ASP A 179 17.09 7.67 2.17
C ASP A 179 18.32 8.22 2.91
N GLY A 180 18.31 8.22 4.25
CA GLY A 180 19.38 8.73 5.10
C GLY A 180 19.42 10.26 5.22
N VAL A 181 18.41 10.97 4.72
CA VAL A 181 18.37 12.43 4.72
C VAL A 181 17.56 12.94 5.92
N GLU A 182 18.13 13.88 6.68
CA GLU A 182 17.39 14.62 7.71
C GLU A 182 16.40 15.61 7.06
N ARG A 183 15.14 15.55 7.47
CA ARG A 183 14.04 16.38 6.97
C ARG A 183 13.54 17.28 8.08
N GLN A 184 13.44 18.59 7.79
CA GLN A 184 12.73 19.53 8.65
C GLN A 184 11.25 19.49 8.31
N LEU A 185 10.44 19.18 9.30
CA LEU A 185 9.00 19.08 9.20
C LEU A 185 8.35 20.38 9.70
N ASN A 186 7.11 20.61 9.29
CA ASN A 186 6.33 21.74 9.77
C ASN A 186 4.87 21.36 10.05
N PRO A 187 4.12 22.15 10.82
CA PRO A 187 2.77 21.79 11.27
C PRO A 187 1.70 21.56 10.20
N SER A 188 1.99 21.87 8.92
CA SER A 188 1.10 21.52 7.82
C SER A 188 1.22 20.05 7.39
N MET A 189 2.30 19.37 7.78
CA MET A 189 2.62 18.00 7.41
C MET A 189 2.01 17.01 8.41
N LEU A 190 1.48 15.89 7.90
CA LEU A 190 1.06 14.76 8.71
C LEU A 190 2.25 13.80 8.91
N VAL A 191 2.42 13.33 10.14
CA VAL A 191 3.42 12.34 10.51
C VAL A 191 2.76 11.15 11.18
N ILE A 192 3.44 10.02 11.08
CA ILE A 192 3.20 8.88 11.95
C ILE A 192 4.22 9.01 13.08
N ALA A 193 3.77 9.05 14.33
CA ALA A 193 4.62 9.19 15.49
C ALA A 193 4.43 8.02 16.45
N ASP A 194 5.44 7.74 17.26
CA ASP A 194 5.32 6.87 18.43
C ASP A 194 5.14 7.72 19.70
N ALA A 195 5.43 7.16 20.88
CA ALA A 195 5.38 7.90 22.14
C ALA A 195 6.35 9.08 22.24
N ASN A 196 7.42 9.09 21.44
CA ASN A 196 8.58 9.95 21.60
C ASN A 196 8.77 10.91 20.43
N CYS A 197 8.66 10.42 19.19
CA CYS A 197 9.02 11.18 17.99
C CYS A 197 8.24 10.76 16.73
N ALA A 198 8.36 11.55 15.66
CA ALA A 198 7.91 11.16 14.33
C ALA A 198 8.77 10.01 13.77
N VAL A 199 8.11 8.95 13.30
CA VAL A 199 8.72 7.74 12.75
C VAL A 199 8.47 7.57 11.25
N ALA A 200 7.54 8.33 10.66
CA ALA A 200 7.35 8.39 9.20
C ALA A 200 6.72 9.73 8.78
N VAL A 201 7.03 10.18 7.56
CA VAL A 201 6.24 11.19 6.86
C VAL A 201 5.05 10.46 6.24
N ALA A 202 3.84 10.72 6.76
CA ALA A 202 2.65 9.94 6.45
C ALA A 202 2.40 9.89 4.93
N GLY A 203 2.26 8.67 4.40
CA GLY A 203 1.97 8.41 2.98
C GLY A 203 3.08 8.78 1.99
N ILE A 204 4.29 9.14 2.47
CA ILE A 204 5.40 9.55 1.59
C ILE A 204 6.61 8.65 1.79
N MET A 205 7.17 8.61 3.00
CA MET A 205 8.38 7.84 3.28
C MET A 205 8.49 7.50 4.78
N GLY A 206 8.92 6.28 5.08
CA GLY A 206 9.26 5.86 6.44
C GLY A 206 10.50 6.55 6.99
N GLY A 207 10.66 6.51 8.31
CA GLY A 207 11.88 6.91 9.01
C GLY A 207 12.89 5.77 9.11
N ALA A 208 14.18 6.10 9.15
CA ALA A 208 15.25 5.11 9.22
C ALA A 208 15.26 4.32 10.54
N GLU A 209 14.84 4.93 11.65
CA GLU A 209 14.90 4.32 13.00
C GLU A 209 13.90 3.17 13.21
N THR A 210 12.87 3.09 12.36
CA THR A 210 11.82 2.07 12.43
C THR A 210 11.78 1.16 11.21
N GLU A 211 12.83 1.23 10.39
CA GLU A 211 13.00 0.39 9.20
C GLU A 211 13.12 -1.10 9.57
N ILE A 212 12.56 -1.96 8.72
CA ILE A 212 12.78 -3.40 8.80
C ILE A 212 14.26 -3.73 8.56
N SER A 213 14.90 -4.31 9.57
CA SER A 213 16.30 -4.75 9.53
C SER A 213 16.41 -6.27 9.63
N PRO A 214 17.59 -6.88 9.36
CA PRO A 214 17.80 -8.31 9.62
C PRO A 214 17.56 -8.72 11.08
N ALA A 215 17.60 -7.78 12.02
CA ALA A 215 17.36 -8.02 13.44
C ALA A 215 15.87 -8.01 13.80
N THR A 216 15.00 -7.44 12.95
CA THR A 216 13.57 -7.30 13.22
C THR A 216 12.93 -8.65 13.51
N LYS A 217 12.18 -8.71 14.61
CA LYS A 217 11.42 -9.89 15.03
C LYS A 217 9.92 -9.66 15.03
N ASN A 218 9.49 -8.42 15.21
CA ASN A 218 8.08 -8.08 15.35
C ASN A 218 7.76 -6.97 14.36
N VAL A 219 6.69 -7.13 13.60
CA VAL A 219 6.28 -6.18 12.57
C VAL A 219 4.95 -5.57 12.95
N LEU A 220 4.88 -4.25 12.88
CA LEU A 220 3.61 -3.54 12.81
C LEU A 220 3.39 -3.14 11.35
N LEU A 221 2.40 -3.78 10.72
CA LEU A 221 1.99 -3.47 9.36
C LEU A 221 0.98 -2.33 9.37
N GLU A 222 1.32 -1.22 8.71
CA GLU A 222 0.45 -0.08 8.44
C GLU A 222 -0.27 -0.25 7.09
N SER A 223 -1.57 0.04 7.09
CA SER A 223 -2.30 0.40 5.88
C SER A 223 -3.29 1.53 6.20
N ALA A 224 -3.11 2.68 5.56
CA ALA A 224 -3.81 3.90 5.94
C ALA A 224 -4.40 4.62 4.73
N ASN A 225 -5.29 5.56 5.01
CA ASN A 225 -5.80 6.54 4.05
C ASN A 225 -5.42 7.94 4.52
N PHE A 226 -4.90 8.74 3.60
CA PHE A 226 -4.44 10.09 3.88
C PHE A 226 -5.07 11.09 2.91
N ASN A 227 -5.23 12.33 3.37
CA ASN A 227 -5.75 13.41 2.54
C ASN A 227 -4.80 13.69 1.35
N ALA A 228 -5.32 13.48 0.13
CA ALA A 228 -4.56 13.60 -1.12
C ALA A 228 -3.87 14.97 -1.31
N LEU A 229 -4.54 16.07 -0.94
CA LEU A 229 -3.97 17.41 -1.05
C LEU A 229 -2.83 17.63 -0.05
N SER A 230 -2.96 17.08 1.16
CA SER A 230 -1.91 17.13 2.17
C SER A 230 -0.66 16.38 1.68
N ILE A 231 -0.84 15.14 1.19
CA ILE A 231 0.25 14.34 0.64
C ILE A 231 0.97 15.07 -0.49
N ARG A 232 0.22 15.61 -1.45
CA ARG A 232 0.80 16.35 -2.58
C ARG A 232 1.61 17.56 -2.13
N LYS A 233 1.09 18.33 -1.16
CA LYS A 233 1.79 19.51 -0.61
C LYS A 233 3.07 19.11 0.12
N THR A 234 3.01 18.10 0.98
CA THR A 234 4.16 17.61 1.75
C THR A 234 5.23 17.00 0.85
N SER A 235 4.84 16.16 -0.11
CA SER A 235 5.74 15.56 -1.11
C SER A 235 6.52 16.63 -1.88
N ARG A 236 5.82 17.67 -2.38
CA ARG A 236 6.46 18.80 -3.06
C ARG A 236 7.36 19.61 -2.12
N ALA A 237 6.92 19.88 -0.89
CA ALA A 237 7.67 20.69 0.07
C ALA A 237 8.99 20.00 0.48
N LEU A 238 8.99 18.68 0.61
CA LEU A 238 10.19 17.90 0.96
C LEU A 238 11.03 17.47 -0.25
N GLY A 239 10.54 17.68 -1.48
CA GLY A 239 11.17 17.18 -2.70
C GLY A 239 11.21 15.65 -2.77
N LEU A 240 10.24 14.98 -2.15
CA LEU A 240 10.16 13.52 -2.03
C LEU A 240 8.99 13.00 -2.84
N THR A 241 9.25 12.14 -3.83
CA THR A 241 8.22 11.43 -4.59
C THR A 241 8.47 9.93 -4.50
N SER A 242 7.42 9.16 -4.20
CA SER A 242 7.47 7.70 -4.13
C SER A 242 6.25 7.08 -4.81
N GLU A 243 6.29 5.78 -5.09
CA GLU A 243 5.14 5.01 -5.58
C GLU A 243 3.93 5.09 -4.64
N ALA A 244 4.20 5.23 -3.33
CA ALA A 244 3.17 5.43 -2.31
C ALA A 244 2.55 6.83 -2.41
N SER A 245 3.37 7.88 -2.42
CA SER A 245 2.85 9.26 -2.49
C SER A 245 2.09 9.52 -3.79
N TYR A 246 2.53 8.93 -4.91
CA TYR A 246 1.88 9.00 -6.21
C TYR A 246 0.44 8.44 -6.21
N ARG A 247 0.20 7.37 -5.44
CA ARG A 247 -1.13 6.78 -5.25
C ARG A 247 -1.99 7.61 -4.31
N PHE A 248 -1.45 8.01 -3.16
CA PHE A 248 -2.20 8.79 -2.18
C PHE A 248 -2.59 10.18 -2.70
N GLU A 249 -1.74 10.86 -3.47
CA GLU A 249 -2.05 12.19 -4.04
C GLU A 249 -3.18 12.16 -5.09
N ARG A 250 -3.51 10.97 -5.63
CA ARG A 250 -4.63 10.76 -6.57
C ARG A 250 -5.90 10.24 -5.89
N GLY A 251 -5.85 9.97 -4.58
CA GLY A 251 -6.97 9.49 -3.79
C GLY A 251 -7.07 7.97 -3.76
N ALA A 252 -6.33 7.35 -2.81
CA ALA A 252 -6.46 5.93 -2.53
C ALA A 252 -7.85 5.59 -1.94
N ASP A 253 -8.35 4.39 -2.22
CA ASP A 253 -9.61 3.88 -1.69
C ASP A 253 -9.52 3.62 -0.19
N VAL A 254 -10.31 4.35 0.60
CA VAL A 254 -10.36 4.25 2.07
C VAL A 254 -10.82 2.86 2.56
N GLU A 255 -11.62 2.14 1.77
CA GLU A 255 -12.05 0.78 2.11
C GLU A 255 -10.99 -0.27 1.77
N MET A 256 -10.06 0.05 0.85
CA MET A 256 -8.97 -0.85 0.49
C MET A 256 -7.94 -1.01 1.61
N ALA A 257 -7.77 0.00 2.47
CA ALA A 257 -6.80 -0.02 3.58
C ALA A 257 -6.94 -1.28 4.45
N ARG A 258 -8.17 -1.65 4.82
CA ARG A 258 -8.40 -2.85 5.64
C ARG A 258 -8.10 -4.14 4.88
N PHE A 259 -8.60 -4.27 3.66
CA PHE A 259 -8.42 -5.48 2.86
C PHE A 259 -6.94 -5.70 2.51
N ALA A 260 -6.22 -4.64 2.15
CA ALA A 260 -4.79 -4.69 1.87
C ALA A 260 -3.97 -5.03 3.11
N CYS A 261 -4.32 -4.49 4.29
CA CYS A 261 -3.67 -4.84 5.55
C CYS A 261 -3.80 -6.34 5.86
N ASP A 262 -4.99 -6.90 5.71
CA ASP A 262 -5.25 -8.34 5.92
C ASP A 262 -4.48 -9.19 4.90
N ARG A 263 -4.50 -8.80 3.61
CA ARG A 263 -3.78 -9.48 2.51
C ARG A 263 -2.27 -9.50 2.73
N ALA A 264 -1.68 -8.36 3.08
CA ALA A 264 -0.25 -8.23 3.31
C ALA A 264 0.19 -8.95 4.59
N ALA A 265 -0.62 -8.95 5.66
CA ALA A 265 -0.30 -9.72 6.86
C ALA A 265 -0.27 -11.23 6.59
N ALA A 266 -1.25 -11.75 5.84
CA ALA A 266 -1.26 -13.15 5.42
C ALA A 266 -0.02 -13.48 4.55
N MET A 267 0.33 -12.60 3.61
CA MET A 267 1.51 -12.77 2.77
C MET A 267 2.83 -12.73 3.57
N ILE A 268 2.98 -11.79 4.51
CA ILE A 268 4.15 -11.72 5.40
C ILE A 268 4.28 -13.01 6.21
N ARG A 269 3.18 -13.53 6.76
CA ARG A 269 3.20 -14.81 7.48
C ARG A 269 3.70 -15.94 6.59
N ASP A 270 3.23 -16.03 5.35
CA ASP A 270 3.62 -17.10 4.44
C ASP A 270 5.08 -16.99 3.99
N LEU A 271 5.64 -15.77 3.93
CA LEU A 271 7.00 -15.51 3.46
C LEU A 271 8.06 -15.45 4.57
N ALA A 272 7.69 -14.97 5.75
CA ALA A 272 8.60 -14.69 6.86
C ALA A 272 8.27 -15.50 8.12
N GLY A 273 7.19 -16.29 8.10
CA GLY A 273 6.65 -16.93 9.30
C GLY A 273 6.05 -15.93 10.26
N GLY A 274 6.10 -16.26 11.54
CA GLY A 274 5.53 -15.43 12.60
C GLY A 274 4.04 -15.67 12.83
N THR A 275 3.53 -14.99 13.84
CA THR A 275 2.18 -15.17 14.37
C THR A 275 1.43 -13.86 14.26
N ILE A 276 0.35 -13.85 13.47
CA ILE A 276 -0.53 -12.69 13.34
C ILE A 276 -1.42 -12.65 14.58
N TYR A 277 -1.37 -11.55 15.32
CA TYR A 277 -2.22 -11.37 16.48
C TYR A 277 -3.68 -11.14 16.04
N ARG A 278 -4.63 -11.56 16.88
CA ARG A 278 -6.06 -11.46 16.62
C ARG A 278 -6.51 -10.02 16.49
N GLY A 279 -7.30 -9.78 15.45
CA GLY A 279 -7.90 -8.49 15.21
C GLY A 279 -6.91 -7.51 14.60
N VAL A 280 -7.43 -6.73 13.67
CA VAL A 280 -6.78 -5.50 13.22
C VAL A 280 -7.03 -4.41 14.27
N ILE A 281 -6.09 -3.50 14.44
CA ILE A 281 -6.34 -2.23 15.11
C ILE A 281 -6.77 -1.25 14.01
N ASP A 282 -8.08 -1.01 13.88
CA ASP A 282 -8.68 -0.22 12.78
C ASP A 282 -9.35 1.04 13.35
N VAL A 283 -8.69 2.19 13.17
CA VAL A 283 -9.21 3.49 13.59
C VAL A 283 -9.79 4.17 12.36
N TYR A 284 -11.12 4.26 12.29
CA TYR A 284 -11.85 4.85 11.16
C TYR A 284 -12.86 5.92 11.63
N PRO A 285 -12.37 7.11 12.04
CA PRO A 285 -13.24 8.22 12.44
C PRO A 285 -14.09 8.69 11.26
N GLY A 286 -15.36 8.97 11.51
CA GLY A 286 -16.24 9.56 10.49
C GLY A 286 -16.60 8.63 9.34
N LYS A 287 -16.56 7.30 9.53
CA LYS A 287 -17.02 6.32 8.53
C LYS A 287 -18.41 6.70 7.99
N ALA A 288 -18.45 7.06 6.72
CA ALA A 288 -19.67 7.30 5.97
C ALA A 288 -19.92 6.14 5.00
N GLY A 289 -21.20 5.82 4.76
CA GLY A 289 -21.56 4.87 3.71
C GLY A 289 -21.21 5.40 2.31
N PRO A 290 -21.16 4.52 1.29
CA PRO A 290 -20.90 4.95 -0.08
C PRO A 290 -21.93 6.01 -0.52
N PRO A 291 -21.51 7.04 -1.26
CA PRO A 291 -22.41 8.10 -1.70
C PRO A 291 -23.50 7.52 -2.60
N ALA A 292 -24.76 7.83 -2.28
CA ALA A 292 -25.88 7.44 -3.11
C ALA A 292 -25.94 8.33 -4.37
N VAL A 293 -25.77 7.73 -5.54
CA VAL A 293 -25.91 8.42 -6.83
C VAL A 293 -27.31 8.18 -7.38
N ARG A 294 -28.07 9.25 -7.62
CA ARG A 294 -29.39 9.17 -8.28
C ARG A 294 -29.22 9.26 -9.79
N LEU A 295 -29.58 8.21 -10.50
CA LEU A 295 -29.62 8.19 -11.96
C LEU A 295 -31.05 8.45 -12.43
N ARG A 296 -31.21 9.29 -13.47
CA ARG A 296 -32.47 9.38 -14.21
C ARG A 296 -32.47 8.29 -15.28
N ARG A 297 -33.60 7.59 -15.41
CA ARG A 297 -33.84 6.69 -16.54
C ARG A 297 -34.15 7.49 -17.79
#